data_AF-A0A2D8AJX4-F1
#
_entry.id   AF-A0A2D8AJX4-F1
#
_cell.length_a   1.000
_cell.length_b   1.000
_cell.length_c   1.000
_cell.angle_alpha   90.00
_cell.angle_beta   90.00
_cell.angle_gamma   90.00
#
_symmetry.space_group_name_H-M   'P 1'
#
loop_
_entity.id
_entity.type
_entity.pdbx_description
1 polymer ?
#
loop_
_entity_poly.entity_id
_entity_poly.type
_entity_poly.pdbx_seq_one_letter_code
_entity_poly.pdbx_strand_id
1 'polypeptide(L)'
;MLMKLIRGGKRTASINEQDWKFVQHGLNQCLATGFITEAERGRILKYLEANERVDITVSSLMTGSRSVTSFILSLLQAADDSKLRN
;
A
#
# COMPACT_ATOMS: atom_id res chain seq x y z
N MET A 1 -14.56 21.42 -11.57
CA MET A 1 -14.97 20.80 -10.29
C MET A 1 -13.76 20.08 -9.72
N LEU A 2 -13.08 20.68 -8.74
CA LEU A 2 -11.87 20.12 -8.14
C LEU A 2 -12.25 19.58 -6.76
N MET A 3 -12.58 18.29 -6.66
CA MET A 3 -12.84 17.66 -5.37
C MET A 3 -11.52 17.55 -4.60
N LYS A 4 -11.32 18.53 -3.71
CA LYS A 4 -10.48 18.41 -2.52
C LYS A 4 -11.12 17.36 -1.61
N LEU A 5 -10.43 16.26 -1.32
CA LEU A 5 -10.58 15.51 -0.07
C LEU A 5 -9.20 14.98 0.32
N ILE A 6 -8.43 15.89 0.91
CA ILE A 6 -7.22 15.59 1.68
C ILE A 6 -7.66 15.57 3.14
N ARG A 7 -7.55 14.42 3.80
CA ARG A 7 -7.43 14.33 5.26
C ARG A 7 -6.38 13.29 5.60
N GLY A 8 -5.21 13.78 6.01
CA GLY A 8 -4.20 13.02 6.75
C GLY A 8 -3.22 12.21 5.89
N GLY A 9 -2.22 12.88 5.30
CA GLY A 9 -1.11 12.21 4.63
C GLY A 9 -0.33 13.22 3.81
N LYS A 10 0.96 13.41 4.09
CA LYS A 10 1.79 14.45 3.46
C LYS A 10 1.79 14.27 1.93
N ARG A 11 1.47 15.36 1.22
CA ARG A 11 1.81 15.55 -0.19
C ARG A 11 3.33 15.34 -0.34
N THR A 12 3.76 14.24 -0.95
CA THR A 12 4.90 14.13 -1.90
C THR A 12 5.41 12.69 -2.03
N ALA A 13 4.64 11.84 -2.71
CA ALA A 13 5.13 10.77 -3.58
C ALA A 13 3.92 10.26 -4.38
N SER A 14 3.89 10.61 -5.66
CA SER A 14 2.72 10.52 -6.54
C SER A 14 2.40 9.08 -6.96
N ILE A 15 1.83 8.26 -6.07
CA ILE A 15 1.07 7.10 -6.54
C ILE A 15 -0.06 7.64 -7.43
N ASN A 16 -0.15 7.12 -8.66
CA ASN A 16 -1.25 7.49 -9.55
C ASN A 16 -2.59 7.00 -8.95
N GLU A 17 -3.70 7.67 -9.26
CA GLU A 17 -5.01 7.34 -8.68
C GLU A 17 -5.46 5.88 -8.95
N GLN A 18 -5.13 5.35 -10.13
CA GLN A 18 -5.43 3.97 -10.53
C GLN A 18 -4.62 2.95 -9.73
N ASP A 19 -3.33 3.19 -9.49
CA ASP A 19 -2.48 2.34 -8.67
C ASP A 19 -2.96 2.35 -7.22
N TRP A 20 -3.38 3.52 -6.70
CA TRP A 20 -3.99 3.62 -5.38
C TRP A 20 -5.29 2.83 -5.28
N LYS A 21 -6.16 2.95 -6.27
CA LYS A 21 -7.41 2.15 -6.33
C LYS A 21 -7.13 0.67 -6.35
N PHE A 22 -6.11 0.23 -7.11
CA PHE A 22 -5.70 -1.17 -7.13
C PHE A 22 -5.19 -1.64 -5.76
N VAL A 23 -4.32 -0.86 -5.11
CA VAL A 23 -3.81 -1.16 -3.76
C VAL A 23 -4.96 -1.29 -2.77
N GLN A 24 -5.89 -0.33 -2.75
CA GLN A 24 -7.05 -0.38 -1.86
C GLN A 24 -7.96 -1.57 -2.16
N HIS A 25 -8.21 -1.88 -3.43
CA HIS A 25 -9.00 -3.04 -3.82
C HIS A 25 -8.34 -4.34 -3.36
N GLY A 26 -7.04 -4.49 -3.60
CA GLY A 26 -6.28 -5.67 -3.20
C GLY A 26 -6.23 -5.87 -1.68
N LEU A 27 -6.06 -4.77 -0.92
CA LEU A 27 -6.14 -4.80 0.55
C LEU A 27 -7.52 -5.24 1.03
N ASN A 28 -8.59 -4.67 0.46
CA ASN A 28 -9.96 -5.01 0.85
C ASN A 28 -10.30 -6.47 0.49
N GLN A 29 -9.85 -6.97 -0.66
CA GLN A 29 -10.02 -8.37 -1.03
C GLN A 29 -9.28 -9.30 -0.07
N CYS A 30 -8.00 -9.01 0.23
CA CYS A 30 -7.20 -9.84 1.14
C CYS A 30 -7.73 -9.81 2.58
N LEU A 31 -8.32 -8.70 3.00
CA LEU A 31 -8.99 -8.59 4.29
C LEU A 31 -10.29 -9.43 4.30
N ALA A 32 -11.11 -9.32 3.25
CA ALA A 32 -12.37 -10.06 3.14
C ALA A 32 -12.17 -11.59 3.09
N THR A 33 -11.05 -12.04 2.52
CA THR A 33 -10.68 -13.47 2.49
C THR A 33 -9.95 -13.94 3.75
N GLY A 34 -9.65 -13.04 4.69
CA GLY A 34 -8.87 -13.35 5.90
C GLY A 34 -7.38 -13.62 5.65
N PHE A 35 -6.86 -13.26 4.47
CA PHE A 35 -5.43 -13.37 4.16
C PHE A 35 -4.57 -12.38 4.97
N ILE A 36 -5.13 -11.21 5.29
CA ILE A 36 -4.55 -10.25 6.22
C ILE A 36 -5.58 -9.83 7.27
N THR A 37 -5.09 -9.36 8.41
CA THR A 37 -5.86 -8.75 9.49
C THR A 37 -5.97 -7.22 9.32
N GLU A 38 -6.90 -6.59 10.02
CA GLU A 38 -6.99 -5.11 10.05
C GLU A 38 -5.71 -4.46 10.60
N ALA A 39 -5.02 -5.12 11.54
CA ALA A 39 -3.76 -4.63 12.08
C ALA A 39 -2.64 -4.64 11.02
N GLU A 40 -2.59 -5.68 10.17
CA GLU A 40 -1.66 -5.77 9.04
C GLU A 40 -1.97 -4.74 7.97
N ARG A 41 -3.25 -4.57 7.63
CA ARG A 41 -3.70 -3.51 6.73
C ARG A 41 -3.27 -2.12 7.23
N GLY A 42 -3.45 -1.84 8.52
CA GLY A 42 -3.01 -0.60 9.13
C GLY A 42 -1.49 -0.38 9.03
N ARG A 43 -0.69 -1.44 9.21
CA ARG A 43 0.78 -1.38 9.02
C ARG A 43 1.15 -1.05 7.57
N ILE A 44 0.53 -1.71 6.60
CA ILE A 44 0.78 -1.48 5.19
C ILE A 44 0.44 -0.03 4.82
N LEU A 45 -0.74 0.47 5.22
CA LEU A 45 -1.14 1.85 4.91
C LEU A 45 -0.18 2.87 5.54
N LYS A 46 0.21 2.66 6.80
CA LYS A 46 1.17 3.53 7.47
C LYS A 46 2.54 3.53 6.79
N TYR A 47 3.00 2.36 6.32
CA TYR A 47 4.22 2.25 5.53
C TYR A 47 4.11 3.03 4.22
N LEU A 48 3.01 2.87 3.49
CA LEU A 48 2.77 3.57 2.23
C LEU A 48 2.71 5.10 2.41
N GLU A 49 2.09 5.58 3.49
CA GLU A 49 2.02 7.00 3.83
C GLU A 49 3.38 7.60 4.26
N ALA A 50 4.23 6.78 4.88
CA ALA A 50 5.54 7.21 5.38
C ALA A 50 6.65 7.15 4.31
N ASN A 51 6.42 6.43 3.21
CA ASN A 51 7.46 6.16 2.21
C ASN A 51 7.47 7.22 1.10
N GLU A 52 8.56 7.99 1.00
CA GLU A 52 8.73 9.03 -0.04
C GLU A 52 8.89 8.47 -1.47
N ARG A 53 9.06 7.15 -1.64
CA ARG A 53 9.19 6.50 -2.96
C ARG A 53 8.14 5.40 -3.13
N VAL A 54 6.94 5.70 -2.68
CA VAL A 54 5.84 4.73 -2.66
C VAL A 54 5.39 4.33 -4.07
N ASP A 55 5.52 5.19 -5.08
CA ASP A 55 5.17 4.89 -6.47
C ASP A 55 6.12 3.84 -7.08
N ILE A 56 7.44 4.03 -6.92
CA ILE A 56 8.47 3.08 -7.40
C ILE A 56 8.30 1.75 -6.68
N THR A 57 8.04 1.79 -5.37
CA THR A 57 7.85 0.59 -4.56
C THR A 57 6.60 -0.18 -5.02
N VAL A 58 5.46 0.48 -5.15
CA VAL A 58 4.21 -0.15 -5.60
C VAL A 58 4.34 -0.67 -7.04
N SER A 59 4.90 0.12 -7.95
CA SER A 59 5.08 -0.28 -9.36
C SER A 59 6.04 -1.47 -9.49
N SER A 60 7.15 -1.48 -8.76
CA SER A 60 8.10 -2.60 -8.75
C SER A 60 7.47 -3.87 -8.18
N LEU A 61 6.74 -3.74 -7.07
CA LEU A 61 6.05 -4.86 -6.43
C LEU A 61 4.91 -5.39 -7.31
N MET A 62 4.15 -4.53 -7.98
CA MET A 62 3.13 -4.92 -8.94
C MET A 62 3.73 -5.70 -10.11
N THR A 63 4.84 -5.20 -10.68
CA THR A 63 5.51 -5.85 -11.82
C THR A 63 6.10 -7.20 -11.43
N GLY A 64 6.62 -7.33 -10.21
CA GLY A 64 7.17 -8.58 -9.68
C GLY A 64 6.12 -9.59 -9.19
N SER A 65 4.87 -9.15 -8.97
CA SER A 65 3.83 -9.99 -8.36
C SER A 65 2.96 -10.68 -9.40
N ARG A 66 2.85 -12.00 -9.29
CA ARG A 66 1.98 -12.81 -10.15
C ARG A 66 0.51 -12.81 -9.72
N SER A 67 0.21 -12.26 -8.54
CA SER A 67 -1.16 -12.18 -7.99
C SER A 67 -1.29 -11.01 -7.02
N VAL A 68 -2.54 -10.58 -6.78
CA VAL A 68 -2.88 -9.58 -5.74
C VAL A 68 -2.38 -10.02 -4.37
N THR A 69 -2.50 -11.31 -4.05
CA THR A 69 -2.08 -11.89 -2.78
C THR A 69 -0.56 -11.79 -2.59
N SER A 70 0.22 -12.10 -3.63
CA SER A 70 1.69 -11.95 -3.62
C SER A 70 2.11 -10.48 -3.49
N PHE A 71 1.37 -9.58 -4.11
CA PHE A 71 1.60 -8.14 -4.01
C PHE A 71 1.37 -7.63 -2.58
N ILE A 72 0.23 -7.99 -1.97
CA ILE A 72 -0.09 -7.60 -0.59
C ILE A 72 0.91 -8.20 0.41
N LEU A 73 1.34 -9.45 0.20
CA LEU A 73 2.36 -10.07 1.04
C LEU A 73 3.69 -9.29 0.97
N SER A 74 4.11 -8.89 -0.23
CA SER A 74 5.35 -8.14 -0.41
C SER A 74 5.27 -6.75 0.23
N LEU A 75 4.10 -6.10 0.18
CA LEU A 75 3.85 -4.83 0.89
C LEU A 75 3.91 -5.00 2.42
N LEU A 76 3.36 -6.10 2.93
CA LEU A 76 3.42 -6.39 4.37
C LEU A 76 4.86 -6.62 4.83
N GLN A 77 5.64 -7.40 4.06
CA GLN A 77 7.07 -7.62 4.32
C GLN A 77 7.85 -6.30 4.31
N ALA A 78 7.62 -5.45 3.31
CA ALA A 78 8.27 -4.14 3.24
C ALA A 78 7.91 -3.24 4.43
N ALA A 79 6.65 -3.30 4.90
CA ALA A 79 6.19 -2.56 6.07
C ALA A 79 6.85 -3.07 7.38
N ASP A 80 7.06 -4.38 7.49
CA ASP A 80 7.70 -5.00 8.66
C ASP A 80 9.23 -4.77 8.67
N ASP A 81 9.90 -4.84 7.52
CA ASP A 81 11.32 -4.52 7.38
C ASP A 81 11.61 -3.03 7.66
N SER A 82 10.70 -2.13 7.27
CA SER A 82 10.80 -0.71 7.58
C SER A 82 10.70 -0.43 9.10
N LYS A 83 10.09 -1.34 9.86
CA LYS A 83 9.97 -1.24 11.32
C LYS A 83 11.22 -1.73 12.04
N LEU A 84 11.96 -2.68 11.46
CA LEU A 84 13.20 -3.24 12.03
C LEU A 84 14.40 -2.30 11.88
N ARG A 85 14.30 -1.28 11.02
CA ARG A 85 15.39 -0.34 10.70
C ARG A 85 15.27 1.04 11.37
N ASN A 86 14.20 1.30 12.12
CA ASN A 86 14.02 2.47 12.98
C ASN A 86 14.12 2.07 14.45
#